data_AF-A0A0K8VVQ3-F1
#
_entry.id   AF-A0A0K8VVQ3-F1
#
_cell.length_a   1.000
_cell.length_b   1.000
_cell.length_c   1.000
_cell.angle_alpha   90.00
_cell.angle_beta   90.00
_cell.angle_gamma   90.00
#
_symmetry.space_group_name_H-M   'P 1'
#
loop_
_entity.id
_entity.type
_entity.pdbx_description
1 polymer ?
#
loop_
_entity_poly.entity_id
_entity_poly.type
_entity_poly.pdbx_seq_one_letter_code
_entity_poly.pdbx_strand_id
1 'polypeptide(L)'
;MPTAAEESIDAFQHYYSRPPERPKSRSWKQVIYDPEEKTYCGRTVDSWAKIGIFYTAFYGVLAALVAICMWVFFQTLDPRIPKWTLDRSIIGTNPGLGFRPLPPSDNVESTLIWYKGTQHENYKHWTDS
;
A
#
# COMPACT_ATOMS: atom_id res chain seq x y z
N MET A 1 6.94 61.99 9.39
CA MET A 1 6.96 60.86 8.44
C MET A 1 7.93 59.85 9.01
N PRO A 2 7.58 58.56 9.11
CA PRO A 2 8.52 57.53 9.53
C PRO A 2 9.69 57.46 8.53
N THR A 3 10.88 57.19 9.03
CA THR A 3 12.10 57.08 8.21
C THR A 3 12.25 55.65 7.67
N ALA A 4 12.92 55.48 6.52
CA ALA A 4 13.11 54.14 5.90
C ALA A 4 13.79 53.12 6.84
N ALA A 5 14.58 53.61 7.81
CA ALA A 5 15.16 52.79 8.85
C ALA A 5 14.09 52.22 9.81
N GLU A 6 13.14 53.04 10.25
CA GLU A 6 12.04 52.63 11.15
C GLU A 6 11.13 51.59 10.48
N GLU A 7 10.81 51.74 9.19
CA GLU A 7 10.03 50.73 8.45
C GLU A 7 10.74 49.38 8.37
N SER A 8 12.07 49.37 8.18
CA SER A 8 12.84 48.13 8.14
C SER A 8 12.95 47.45 9.51
N ILE A 9 13.05 48.24 10.58
CA ILE A 9 13.11 47.74 11.96
C ILE A 9 11.74 47.17 12.37
N ASP A 10 10.65 47.84 12.01
CA ASP A 10 9.28 47.36 12.25
C ASP A 10 8.98 46.07 11.47
N ALA A 11 9.41 45.98 10.21
CA ALA A 11 9.29 44.76 9.42
C ALA A 11 10.09 43.60 10.03
N PHE A 12 11.30 43.89 10.54
CA PHE A 12 12.12 42.90 11.22
C PHE A 12 11.49 42.47 12.55
N GLN A 13 11.02 43.40 13.39
CA GLN A 13 10.34 43.10 14.66
C GLN A 13 9.05 42.31 14.45
N HIS A 14 8.28 42.61 13.40
CA HIS A 14 7.08 41.86 13.05
C HIS A 14 7.40 40.41 12.66
N TYR A 15 8.53 40.15 12.00
CA TYR A 15 8.94 38.80 11.60
C TYR A 15 9.34 37.91 12.79
N TYR A 16 9.89 38.49 13.86
CA TYR A 16 10.26 37.77 15.09
C TYR A 16 9.16 37.76 16.17
N SER A 17 7.98 38.30 15.87
CA SER A 17 6.86 38.27 16.79
C SER A 17 6.42 36.82 17.04
N ARG A 18 6.17 36.48 18.31
CA ARG A 18 5.69 35.14 18.68
C ARG A 18 4.30 34.97 18.05
N PRO A 19 4.01 33.86 17.35
CA PRO A 19 2.66 33.59 16.88
C PRO A 19 1.68 33.59 18.08
N PRO A 20 0.43 34.04 17.89
CA PRO A 20 -0.55 34.10 18.96
C PRO A 20 -0.68 32.74 19.66
N GLU A 21 -0.69 32.74 20.99
CA GLU A 21 -0.74 31.51 21.78
C GLU A 21 -2.10 30.82 21.57
N ARG A 22 -2.08 29.67 20.88
CA ARG A 22 -3.28 28.88 20.61
C ARG A 22 -3.67 28.06 21.85
N PRO A 23 -4.97 27.93 22.18
CA PRO A 23 -5.42 27.18 23.35
C PRO A 23 -5.01 25.70 23.27
N LYS A 24 -4.46 25.16 24.38
CA LYS A 24 -3.87 23.81 24.47
C LYS A 24 -4.89 22.67 24.37
N SER A 25 -6.17 22.93 24.62
CA SER A 25 -7.26 21.94 24.55
C SER A 25 -8.05 22.09 23.25
N ARG A 26 -7.45 21.75 22.10
CA ARG A 26 -8.17 21.74 20.81
C ARG A 26 -9.05 20.50 20.75
N SER A 27 -10.33 20.68 20.46
CA SER A 27 -11.22 19.55 20.16
C SER A 27 -10.72 18.85 18.89
N TRP A 28 -10.76 17.52 18.82
CA TRP A 28 -10.33 16.73 17.64
C TRP A 28 -10.98 17.24 16.34
N LYS A 29 -12.20 17.78 16.42
CA LYS A 29 -12.91 18.40 15.29
C LYS A 29 -12.21 19.67 14.76
N GLN A 30 -11.66 20.50 15.65
CA GLN A 30 -10.89 21.70 15.30
C GLN A 30 -9.50 21.38 14.73
N VAL A 31 -8.99 20.17 14.96
CA VAL A 31 -7.75 19.69 14.31
C VAL A 31 -8.01 19.33 12.84
N ILE A 32 -9.19 18.76 12.55
CA ILE A 32 -9.59 18.38 11.19
C ILE A 32 -10.01 19.61 10.38
N TYR A 33 -10.84 20.48 10.95
CA TYR A 33 -11.33 21.68 10.29
C TYR A 33 -11.32 22.87 11.25
N ASP A 34 -10.62 23.91 10.84
CA ASP A 34 -10.59 25.19 11.52
C ASP A 34 -11.50 26.18 10.78
N PRO A 35 -12.69 26.51 11.30
CA PRO A 35 -13.62 27.42 10.64
C PRO A 35 -13.13 28.88 10.63
N GLU A 36 -12.24 29.27 11.55
CA GLU A 36 -11.72 30.65 11.62
C GLU A 36 -10.73 30.92 10.50
N GLU A 37 -9.78 30.00 10.31
CA GLU A 37 -8.74 30.08 9.28
C GLU A 37 -9.16 29.42 7.95
N LYS A 38 -10.34 28.77 7.91
CA LYS A 38 -10.82 27.92 6.79
C LYS A 38 -9.75 26.90 6.33
N THR A 39 -9.01 26.34 7.28
CA THR A 39 -7.96 25.35 7.00
C THR A 39 -8.45 23.94 7.29
N TYR A 40 -8.01 23.00 6.46
CA TYR A 40 -8.18 21.57 6.68
C TYR A 40 -6.85 21.00 7.11
N CYS A 41 -6.81 20.34 8.27
CA CYS A 41 -5.59 19.77 8.86
C CYS A 41 -4.39 20.74 8.85
N GLY A 42 -4.63 22.02 9.15
CA GLY A 42 -3.59 23.06 9.23
C GLY A 42 -3.10 23.62 7.89
N ARG A 43 -3.74 23.32 6.75
CA ARG A 43 -3.44 23.93 5.45
C ARG A 43 -4.70 24.47 4.76
N THR A 44 -4.53 25.48 3.91
CA THR A 44 -5.62 26.01 3.09
C THR A 44 -5.99 25.02 1.98
N VAL A 45 -7.23 25.09 1.48
CA VAL A 45 -7.72 24.25 0.38
C VAL A 45 -6.85 24.41 -0.88
N ASP A 46 -6.38 25.64 -1.15
CA ASP A 46 -5.48 25.93 -2.27
C ASP A 46 -4.12 25.21 -2.15
N SER A 47 -3.53 25.19 -0.95
CA SER A 47 -2.30 24.42 -0.70
C SER A 47 -2.53 22.91 -0.86
N TRP A 48 -3.67 22.41 -0.38
CA TRP A 48 -4.06 21.00 -0.58
C TRP A 48 -4.22 20.64 -2.05
N ALA A 49 -4.88 21.49 -2.85
CA ALA A 49 -5.04 21.27 -4.28
C ALA A 49 -3.69 21.22 -5.01
N LYS A 50 -2.77 22.15 -4.69
CA LYS A 50 -1.41 22.17 -5.25
C LYS A 50 -0.63 20.90 -4.94
N ILE A 51 -0.66 20.47 -3.67
CA ILE A 51 -0.01 19.23 -3.23
C ILE A 51 -0.65 18.01 -3.91
N GLY A 52 -1.98 17.96 -3.99
CA GLY A 52 -2.72 16.88 -4.64
C GLY A 52 -2.38 16.72 -6.11
N ILE A 53 -2.36 17.82 -6.87
CA ILE A 53 -1.99 17.81 -8.29
C ILE A 53 -0.54 17.38 -8.46
N PHE A 54 0.38 17.91 -7.65
CA PHE A 54 1.79 17.53 -7.68
C PHE A 54 1.99 16.03 -7.46
N TYR A 55 1.43 15.47 -6.39
CA TYR A 55 1.58 14.05 -6.10
C TYR A 55 0.86 13.16 -7.10
N THR A 56 -0.30 13.59 -7.62
CA THR A 56 -1.00 12.85 -8.68
C THR A 56 -0.14 12.75 -9.94
N ALA A 57 0.45 13.87 -10.39
CA ALA A 57 1.34 13.87 -11.53
C ALA A 57 2.62 13.06 -11.28
N PHE A 58 3.25 13.25 -10.11
CA PHE A 58 4.47 12.54 -9.73
C PHE A 58 4.26 11.02 -9.68
N TYR A 59 3.24 10.55 -8.96
CA TYR A 59 2.93 9.12 -8.88
C TYR A 59 2.37 8.58 -10.20
N GLY A 60 1.69 9.40 -11.00
CA GLY A 60 1.27 9.03 -12.35
C GLY A 60 2.46 8.71 -13.26
N VAL A 61 3.50 9.56 -13.26
CA VAL A 61 4.74 9.32 -14.01
C VAL A 61 5.47 8.09 -13.46
N LEU A 62 5.55 7.93 -12.13
CA LEU A 62 6.18 6.76 -11.52
C LEU A 62 5.46 5.46 -11.91
N ALA A 63 4.13 5.45 -11.86
CA ALA A 63 3.32 4.30 -12.26
C ALA A 63 3.49 4.00 -13.75
N ALA A 64 3.54 5.01 -14.61
CA ALA A 64 3.81 4.84 -16.03
C ALA A 64 5.19 4.23 -16.29
N LEU A 65 6.24 4.67 -15.57
CA LEU A 65 7.57 4.09 -15.67
C LEU A 65 7.56 2.60 -15.28
N VAL A 66 6.92 2.25 -14.17
CA VAL A 66 6.77 0.84 -13.74
C VAL A 66 6.01 0.03 -14.79
N ALA A 67 4.93 0.57 -15.34
CA ALA A 67 4.14 -0.09 -16.37
C ALA A 67 4.96 -0.32 -17.66
N ILE A 68 5.76 0.66 -18.09
CA ILE A 68 6.66 0.52 -19.25
C ILE A 68 7.72 -0.55 -18.98
N CYS A 69 8.36 -0.55 -17.81
CA CYS A 69 9.35 -1.56 -17.44
C CYS A 69 8.73 -2.97 -17.44
N MET A 70 7.53 -3.12 -16.87
CA MET A 70 6.81 -4.39 -16.89
C MET A 70 6.40 -4.81 -18.30
N TRP A 71 5.94 -3.86 -19.13
CA TRP A 71 5.59 -4.13 -20.52
C TRP A 71 6.79 -4.65 -21.32
N VAL A 72 7.95 -4.00 -21.20
CA VAL A 72 9.21 -4.46 -21.81
C VAL A 72 9.60 -5.84 -21.29
N PHE A 73 9.49 -6.07 -19.97
CA PHE A 73 9.78 -7.37 -19.38
C PHE A 73 8.90 -8.49 -19.99
N PHE A 74 7.60 -8.24 -20.18
CA PHE A 74 6.70 -9.21 -20.82
C PHE A 74 7.06 -9.53 -22.27
N GLN A 75 7.67 -8.58 -23.01
CA GLN A 75 8.19 -8.87 -24.36
C GLN A 75 9.36 -9.88 -24.35
N THR A 76 10.00 -10.11 -23.20
CA THR A 76 11.11 -11.07 -23.06
C THR A 76 10.67 -12.47 -22.61
N LEU A 77 9.36 -12.69 -22.46
CA LEU A 77 8.77 -13.95 -22.02
C LEU A 77 8.03 -14.63 -23.17
N ASP A 78 8.13 -15.95 -23.24
CA ASP A 78 7.34 -16.78 -24.15
C ASP A 78 5.97 -17.07 -23.51
N PRO A 79 4.83 -16.85 -24.21
CA PRO A 79 3.50 -17.11 -23.66
C PRO A 79 3.16 -18.61 -23.53
N ARG A 80 3.91 -19.51 -24.16
CA ARG A 80 3.63 -20.95 -24.20
C ARG A 80 4.46 -21.74 -23.19
N ILE A 81 5.68 -21.29 -22.89
CA ILE A 81 6.60 -22.01 -22.01
C ILE A 81 7.28 -21.09 -20.99
N PRO A 82 7.49 -21.55 -19.75
CA PRO A 82 8.22 -20.78 -18.75
C PRO A 82 9.69 -20.62 -19.16
N LYS A 83 10.24 -19.42 -18.95
CA LYS A 83 11.63 -19.07 -19.33
C LYS A 83 12.69 -19.88 -18.60
N TRP A 84 12.41 -20.25 -17.35
CA TRP A 84 13.33 -20.99 -16.48
C TRP A 84 12.71 -22.35 -16.12
N THR A 85 13.33 -23.43 -16.57
CA THR A 85 12.90 -24.82 -16.36
C THR A 85 14.06 -25.68 -15.86
N LEU A 86 13.73 -26.77 -15.18
CA LEU A 86 14.70 -27.79 -14.75
C LEU A 86 15.84 -27.20 -13.89
N ASP A 87 17.09 -27.45 -14.26
CA ASP A 87 18.32 -26.98 -13.62
C ASP A 87 18.43 -25.46 -13.54
N ARG A 88 17.72 -24.74 -14.42
CA ARG A 88 17.67 -23.27 -14.39
C ARG A 88 16.57 -22.72 -13.49
N SER A 89 15.69 -23.58 -12.97
CA SER A 89 14.61 -23.22 -12.06
C SER A 89 14.94 -23.63 -10.63
N ILE A 90 14.34 -22.94 -9.66
CA ILE A 90 14.46 -23.26 -8.22
C ILE A 90 13.92 -24.67 -7.91
N ILE A 91 12.94 -25.15 -8.69
CA ILE A 91 12.33 -26.48 -8.52
C ILE A 91 13.33 -27.59 -8.88
N GLY A 92 14.32 -27.31 -9.72
CA GLY A 92 15.33 -28.26 -10.15
C GLY A 92 14.80 -29.32 -11.13
N THR A 93 15.54 -30.41 -11.26
CA THR A 93 15.25 -31.50 -12.21
C THR A 93 14.47 -32.67 -11.60
N ASN A 94 14.19 -32.62 -10.30
CA ASN A 94 13.47 -33.67 -9.59
C ASN A 94 12.00 -33.24 -9.38
N PRO A 95 11.04 -33.83 -10.12
CA PRO A 95 9.64 -33.45 -9.98
C PRO A 95 9.07 -33.89 -8.63
N GLY A 96 8.26 -33.04 -8.01
CA GLY A 96 7.51 -33.41 -6.81
C GLY A 96 6.41 -34.43 -7.10
N LEU A 97 6.07 -35.25 -6.10
CA LEU A 97 4.95 -36.18 -6.14
C LEU A 97 3.81 -35.65 -5.27
N GLY A 98 2.66 -35.37 -5.87
CA GLY A 98 1.41 -35.08 -5.16
C GLY A 98 0.51 -36.30 -5.10
N PHE A 99 -0.34 -36.40 -4.08
CA PHE A 99 -1.40 -37.41 -3.99
C PHE A 99 -2.77 -36.74 -3.79
N ARG A 100 -3.82 -37.46 -4.18
CA ARG A 100 -5.23 -37.11 -3.98
C ARG A 100 -5.95 -38.35 -3.43
N PRO A 101 -7.00 -38.21 -2.62
CA PRO A 101 -7.63 -36.97 -2.11
C PRO A 101 -6.78 -36.20 -1.07
N LEU A 102 -7.08 -34.91 -0.88
CA LEU A 102 -6.40 -34.07 0.11
C LEU A 102 -7.01 -34.25 1.52
N PRO A 103 -6.20 -34.16 2.59
CA PRO A 103 -6.71 -34.24 3.96
C PRO A 103 -7.70 -33.10 4.26
N PRO A 104 -8.68 -33.34 5.15
CA PRO A 104 -9.63 -32.31 5.57
C PRO A 104 -8.91 -31.14 6.27
N SER A 105 -9.54 -29.96 6.27
CA SER A 105 -9.00 -28.70 6.82
C SER A 105 -8.53 -28.80 8.28
N ASP A 106 -9.12 -29.73 9.04
CA ASP A 106 -8.81 -29.94 10.44
C ASP A 106 -7.44 -30.62 10.64
N ASN A 107 -6.93 -31.34 9.63
CA ASN A 107 -5.68 -32.11 9.68
C ASN A 107 -4.81 -31.93 8.42
N VAL A 108 -4.67 -30.69 7.94
CA VAL A 108 -3.93 -30.36 6.70
C VAL A 108 -2.45 -30.74 6.69
N GLU A 109 -1.85 -30.95 7.87
CA GLU A 109 -0.44 -31.31 8.02
C GLU A 109 -0.19 -32.82 7.88
N SER A 110 -1.25 -33.65 7.91
CA SER A 110 -1.12 -35.10 7.86
C SER A 110 -1.41 -35.63 6.46
N THR A 111 -0.49 -36.43 5.91
CA THR A 111 -0.72 -37.21 4.68
C THR A 111 -1.48 -38.52 4.94
N LEU A 112 -1.96 -38.72 6.17
CA LEU A 112 -2.61 -39.95 6.60
C LEU A 112 -4.06 -39.99 6.12
N ILE A 113 -4.39 -41.01 5.33
CA ILE A 113 -5.76 -41.35 4.97
C ILE A 113 -6.24 -42.41 5.94
N TRP A 114 -7.15 -42.04 6.84
CA TRP A 114 -7.87 -43.00 7.66
C TRP A 114 -9.36 -42.94 7.36
N TYR A 115 -9.98 -44.10 7.29
CA TYR A 115 -11.43 -44.19 7.27
C TYR A 115 -11.92 -45.52 7.85
N LYS A 116 -13.19 -45.55 8.20
CA LYS A 116 -13.92 -46.74 8.64
C LYS A 116 -14.84 -47.20 7.51
N GLY A 117 -14.48 -48.30 6.84
CA GLY A 117 -15.21 -48.80 5.66
C GLY A 117 -16.67 -49.17 5.89
N THR A 118 -17.08 -49.41 7.14
CA THR A 118 -18.48 -49.67 7.50
C THR A 118 -19.34 -48.42 7.64
N GLN A 119 -18.75 -47.22 7.62
CA GLN A 119 -19.46 -45.94 7.80
C GLN A 119 -19.31 -45.06 6.56
N HIS A 120 -20.42 -44.85 5.84
CA HIS A 120 -20.47 -44.08 4.60
C HIS A 120 -19.92 -42.65 4.76
N GLU A 121 -20.40 -41.91 5.75
CA GLU A 121 -20.00 -40.52 6.00
C GLU A 121 -18.50 -40.34 6.24
N ASN A 122 -17.82 -41.38 6.73
CA ASN A 122 -16.42 -41.28 7.11
C ASN A 122 -15.45 -41.40 5.91
N TYR A 123 -15.76 -42.24 4.92
CA TYR A 123 -14.94 -42.35 3.71
C TYR A 123 -15.43 -41.46 2.56
N LYS A 124 -16.66 -40.92 2.66
CA LYS A 124 -17.24 -40.01 1.67
C LYS A 124 -16.33 -38.83 1.34
N HIS A 125 -15.67 -38.23 2.34
CA HIS A 125 -14.69 -37.16 2.14
C HIS A 125 -13.56 -37.59 1.19
N TRP A 126 -13.11 -38.85 1.25
CA TRP A 126 -12.01 -39.34 0.44
C TRP A 126 -12.43 -39.80 -0.96
N THR A 127 -13.71 -40.06 -1.20
CA THR A 127 -14.22 -40.49 -2.51
C THR A 127 -14.74 -39.34 -3.37
N ASP A 128 -15.32 -38.32 -2.73
CA ASP A 128 -16.02 -37.24 -3.43
C ASP A 128 -15.12 -36.00 -3.64
N SER A 129 -13.88 -36.02 -3.12
CA SER A 129 -12.89 -34.92 -3.16
C SER A 129 -11.92 -34.95 -4.35
#